data_AF-G8B1R9-F1
#
_entry.id   AF-G8B1R9-F1
#
_cell.length_a   1.000
_cell.length_b   1.000
_cell.length_c   1.000
_cell.angle_alpha   90.00
_cell.angle_beta   90.00
_cell.angle_gamma   90.00
#
_symmetry.space_group_name_H-M   'P 1'
#
loop_
_entity.id
_entity.type
_entity.pdbx_description
1 polymer ?
#
loop_
_entity_poly.entity_id
_entity_poly.type
_entity_poly.pdbx_seq_one_letter_code
_entity_poly.pdbx_strand_id
1 'polypeptide(L)'
;MKKFTLIFVSCYLVFSSMHRVMCVTQCFFNELNLVDQRGFPERSAVIGIMTQNIQDPELRDFVEESVIECYHYINNNNSGRQEKCQFSQSLLSCLAEKGSERCEDWDDE
;
A
#
# COMPACT_ATOMS: atom_id res chain seq x y z
N MET A 1 -16.83 -4.03 19.80
CA MET A 1 -15.68 -4.18 18.88
C MET A 1 -16.07 -4.68 17.49
N LYS A 2 -17.02 -5.62 17.33
CA LYS A 2 -17.51 -6.12 16.01
C LYS A 2 -18.08 -5.05 15.04
N LYS A 3 -18.45 -3.85 15.53
CA LYS A 3 -19.00 -2.75 14.71
C LYS A 3 -17.94 -1.97 13.92
N PHE A 4 -16.68 -1.93 14.37
CA PHE A 4 -15.61 -1.20 13.66
C PHE A 4 -15.02 -2.02 12.51
N THR A 5 -14.85 -3.34 12.71
CA THR A 5 -14.46 -4.28 11.65
C THR A 5 -15.49 -4.30 10.51
N LEU A 6 -16.79 -4.21 10.81
CA LEU A 6 -17.83 -4.12 9.78
C LEU A 6 -17.80 -2.80 8.98
N ILE A 7 -17.33 -1.70 9.57
CA ILE A 7 -17.16 -0.41 8.87
C ILE A 7 -15.92 -0.45 7.99
N PHE A 8 -14.80 -1.01 8.46
CA PHE A 8 -13.59 -1.18 7.65
C PHE A 8 -13.80 -2.17 6.50
N VAL A 9 -14.42 -3.33 6.75
CA VAL A 9 -14.73 -4.32 5.71
C VAL A 9 -15.80 -3.81 4.74
N SER A 10 -16.80 -3.04 5.20
CA SER A 10 -17.74 -2.36 4.28
C SER A 10 -17.06 -1.25 3.49
N CYS A 11 -16.14 -0.48 4.08
CA CYS A 11 -15.36 0.51 3.35
C CYS A 11 -14.45 -0.16 2.31
N TYR A 12 -13.83 -1.30 2.62
CA TYR A 12 -13.00 -2.08 1.71
C TYR A 12 -13.81 -2.65 0.53
N LEU A 13 -15.00 -3.22 0.81
CA LEU A 13 -15.90 -3.75 -0.22
C LEU A 13 -16.53 -2.66 -1.09
N VAL A 14 -16.79 -1.47 -0.54
CA VAL A 14 -17.26 -0.28 -1.30
C VAL A 14 -16.11 0.39 -2.06
N PHE A 15 -14.86 0.32 -1.55
CA PHE A 15 -13.65 0.86 -2.18
C PHE A 15 -13.29 0.13 -3.50
N SER A 16 -13.50 -1.18 -3.55
CA SER A 16 -13.03 -2.02 -4.66
C SER A 16 -13.77 -1.84 -6.01
N SER A 17 -14.92 -1.15 -6.04
CA SER A 17 -15.77 -1.08 -7.25
C SER A 17 -15.87 0.31 -7.91
N MET A 18 -15.25 1.35 -7.34
CA MET A 18 -15.32 2.71 -7.88
C MET A 18 -13.98 3.14 -8.48
N HIS A 19 -13.92 3.28 -9.81
CA HIS A 19 -12.74 3.76 -10.56
C HIS A 19 -12.16 5.09 -10.02
N ARG A 20 -13.00 5.94 -9.40
CA ARG A 20 -12.57 7.18 -8.73
C ARG A 20 -11.74 6.95 -7.46
N VAL A 21 -11.97 5.85 -6.77
CA VAL A 21 -11.28 5.52 -5.51
C VAL A 21 -9.87 4.99 -5.78
N MET A 22 -9.67 4.27 -6.89
CA MET A 22 -8.34 3.82 -7.34
C MET A 22 -7.34 4.97 -7.52
N CYS A 23 -7.82 6.15 -7.90
CA CYS A 23 -6.96 7.33 -8.09
C CYS A 23 -6.73 8.14 -6.80
N VAL A 24 -7.45 7.88 -5.71
CA VAL A 24 -7.21 8.58 -4.43
C VAL A 24 -5.82 8.24 -3.90
N THR A 25 -5.44 6.97 -3.98
CA THR A 25 -4.09 6.52 -3.62
C THR A 25 -3.02 7.18 -4.48
N GLN A 26 -3.26 7.30 -5.79
CA GLN A 26 -2.35 8.04 -6.68
C GLN A 26 -2.24 9.52 -6.30
N CYS A 27 -3.34 10.15 -5.87
CA CYS A 27 -3.33 11.53 -5.39
C CYS A 27 -2.37 11.69 -4.22
N PHE A 28 -2.45 10.81 -3.21
CA PHE A 28 -1.52 10.85 -2.07
C PHE A 28 -0.06 10.70 -2.49
N PHE A 29 0.26 9.77 -3.39
CA PHE A 29 1.62 9.63 -3.89
C PHE A 29 2.13 10.89 -4.60
N ASN A 30 1.26 11.60 -5.34
CA ASN A 30 1.61 12.87 -5.96
C ASN A 30 1.83 13.97 -4.90
N GLU A 31 0.89 14.15 -3.96
CA GLU A 31 0.95 15.20 -2.92
C GLU A 31 2.18 15.03 -2.00
N LEU A 32 2.58 13.79 -1.75
CA LEU A 32 3.77 13.46 -0.95
C LEU A 32 5.07 13.47 -1.78
N ASN A 33 5.02 13.77 -3.08
CA ASN A 33 6.16 13.75 -4.00
C ASN A 33 6.89 12.40 -4.04
N LEU A 34 6.12 11.31 -4.04
CA LEU A 34 6.61 9.93 -4.02
C LEU A 34 6.61 9.28 -5.40
N VAL A 35 6.50 10.05 -6.48
CA VAL A 35 6.35 9.55 -7.85
C VAL A 35 7.58 9.81 -8.71
N ASP A 36 7.86 8.89 -9.63
CA ASP A 36 8.91 9.01 -10.65
C ASP A 36 8.55 10.03 -11.74
N GLN A 37 9.47 10.28 -12.68
CA GLN A 37 9.26 11.19 -13.80
C GLN A 37 8.10 10.78 -14.72
N ARG A 38 7.67 9.51 -14.67
CA ARG A 38 6.54 8.99 -15.44
C ARG A 38 5.24 9.10 -14.63
N GLY A 39 5.31 9.47 -13.36
CA GLY A 39 4.20 9.63 -12.41
C GLY A 39 3.76 8.33 -11.74
N PHE A 40 4.61 7.31 -11.70
CA PHE A 40 4.37 6.08 -10.93
C PHE A 40 5.03 6.19 -9.56
N PRO A 41 4.44 5.62 -8.49
CA PRO A 41 5.08 5.59 -7.17
C PRO A 41 6.49 5.01 -7.25
N GLU A 42 7.50 5.79 -6.86
CA GLU A 42 8.91 5.40 -6.89
C GLU A 42 9.24 4.56 -5.65
N ARG A 43 9.73 3.34 -5.87
CA ARG A 43 10.01 2.37 -4.79
C ARG A 43 10.86 2.94 -3.66
N SER A 44 11.96 3.64 -3.99
CA SER A 44 12.85 4.24 -2.99
C SER A 44 12.17 5.32 -2.15
N ALA A 45 11.35 6.16 -2.77
CA ALA A 45 10.58 7.19 -2.08
C ALA A 45 9.52 6.57 -1.16
N VAL A 46 8.81 5.54 -1.64
CA VAL A 46 7.81 4.80 -0.84
C VAL A 46 8.46 4.11 0.36
N ILE A 47 9.59 3.42 0.18
CA ILE A 47 10.35 2.84 1.31
C ILE A 47 10.75 3.93 2.29
N GLY A 48 11.30 5.04 1.79
CA GLY A 48 11.76 6.15 2.62
C GLY A 48 10.67 6.74 3.52
N ILE A 49 9.47 6.99 2.98
CA ILE A 49 8.37 7.54 3.77
C ILE A 49 7.77 6.50 4.72
N MET A 50 7.63 5.24 4.28
CA MET A 50 6.99 4.19 5.10
C MET A 50 7.86 3.75 6.26
N THR A 51 9.18 3.82 6.11
CA THR A 51 10.14 3.52 7.19
C THR A 51 10.50 4.76 8.02
N GLN A 52 9.96 5.93 7.67
CA GLN A 52 10.28 7.17 8.35
C GLN A 52 9.81 7.10 9.81
N ASN A 53 10.73 7.37 10.74
CA ASN A 53 10.50 7.36 12.19
C ASN A 53 10.20 5.97 12.81
N ILE A 54 10.36 4.87 12.07
CA ILE A 54 10.35 3.53 12.67
C ILE A 54 11.68 3.35 13.44
N GLN A 55 11.58 3.15 14.76
CA GLN A 55 12.74 2.94 15.63
C GLN A 55 13.11 1.46 15.74
N ASP A 56 12.10 0.58 15.70
CA ASP A 56 12.31 -0.85 15.80
C ASP A 56 12.92 -1.40 14.49
N PRO A 57 14.13 -1.97 14.53
CA PRO A 57 14.81 -2.43 13.32
C PRO A 57 14.07 -3.60 12.65
N GLU A 58 13.45 -4.49 13.42
CA GLU A 58 12.70 -5.63 12.89
C GLU A 58 11.47 -5.17 12.10
N LEU A 59 10.67 -4.27 12.69
CA LEU A 59 9.53 -3.66 12.00
C LEU A 59 9.96 -2.87 10.77
N ARG A 60 11.10 -2.16 10.85
CA ARG A 60 11.62 -1.40 9.71
C ARG A 60 12.00 -2.31 8.55
N ASP A 61 12.71 -3.39 8.85
CA ASP A 61 13.13 -4.37 7.84
C ASP A 61 11.89 -5.07 7.23
N PHE A 62 10.90 -5.43 8.06
CA PHE A 62 9.62 -5.97 7.57
C PHE A 62 8.88 -5.01 6.62
N VAL A 63 8.79 -3.72 6.97
CA VAL A 63 8.14 -2.71 6.13
C VAL A 63 8.89 -2.53 4.82
N GLU A 64 10.23 -2.46 4.87
CA GLU A 64 11.05 -2.39 3.66
C GLU A 64 10.80 -3.61 2.77
N GLU A 65 10.99 -4.82 3.28
CA GLU A 65 10.78 -6.08 2.54
C GLU A 65 9.38 -6.18 1.93
N SER A 66 8.34 -5.81 2.69
CA SER A 66 6.96 -5.79 2.21
C SER A 66 6.78 -4.90 0.98
N VAL A 67 7.39 -3.71 0.98
CA VAL A 67 7.38 -2.83 -0.20
C VAL A 67 8.08 -3.50 -1.38
N ILE A 68 9.27 -4.08 -1.16
CA ILE A 68 10.05 -4.74 -2.22
C ILE A 68 9.24 -5.86 -2.87
N GLU A 69 8.66 -6.74 -2.05
CA GLU A 69 7.86 -7.87 -2.51
C GLU A 69 6.62 -7.42 -3.30
N CYS A 70 5.92 -6.39 -2.84
CA CYS A 70 4.76 -5.86 -3.55
C CYS A 70 5.10 -5.31 -4.93
N TYR A 71 6.23 -4.60 -5.08
CA TYR A 71 6.69 -4.16 -6.40
C TYR A 71 7.02 -5.34 -7.32
N HIS A 72 7.65 -6.40 -6.79
CA HIS A 72 7.91 -7.62 -7.57
C HIS A 72 6.62 -8.32 -7.99
N TYR A 73 5.66 -8.48 -7.08
CA TYR A 73 4.35 -9.07 -7.36
C TYR A 73 3.61 -8.32 -8.47
N ILE A 74 3.57 -6.99 -8.40
CA ILE A 74 2.86 -6.16 -9.38
C ILE A 74 3.52 -6.23 -10.76
N ASN A 75 4.85 -6.19 -10.82
CA ASN A 75 5.60 -6.25 -12.08
C ASN A 75 5.47 -7.63 -12.76
N ASN A 76 5.42 -8.71 -11.97
CA ASN A 76 5.31 -10.08 -12.50
C ASN A 76 3.90 -10.41 -13.01
N ASN A 77 2.86 -9.85 -12.38
CA ASN A 77 1.47 -10.15 -12.72
C ASN A 77 0.87 -9.24 -13.80
N ASN A 78 1.54 -8.15 -14.17
CA ASN A 78 1.03 -7.18 -15.14
C ASN A 78 1.92 -7.09 -16.39
N SER A 79 1.70 -7.99 -17.33
CA SER A 79 2.39 -8.02 -18.64
C SER A 79 1.86 -6.99 -19.66
N GLY A 80 1.17 -5.93 -19.20
CA GLY A 80 0.48 -4.94 -20.05
C GLY A 80 0.79 -3.48 -19.68
N ARG A 81 0.24 -2.52 -20.44
CA ARG A 81 0.41 -1.08 -20.18
C ARG A 81 -0.39 -0.70 -18.93
N GLN A 82 0.27 -0.67 -17.78
CA GLN A 82 -0.39 -0.43 -16.49
C GLN A 82 -0.75 1.05 -16.30
N GLU A 83 -1.98 1.33 -15.89
CA GLU A 83 -2.43 2.67 -15.53
C GLU A 83 -1.95 3.06 -14.13
N LYS A 84 -1.61 4.34 -13.91
CA LYS A 84 -1.04 4.85 -12.65
C LYS A 84 -1.94 4.57 -11.44
N CYS A 85 -3.24 4.84 -11.58
CA CYS A 85 -4.20 4.60 -10.51
C CYS A 85 -4.33 3.11 -10.19
N GLN A 86 -4.28 2.25 -11.21
CA GLN A 86 -4.30 0.81 -10.99
C GLN A 86 -3.02 0.34 -10.29
N PHE A 87 -1.85 0.82 -10.71
CA PHE A 87 -0.59 0.52 -10.03
C PHE A 87 -0.62 0.93 -8.56
N SER A 88 -1.02 2.17 -8.28
CA SER A 88 -1.12 2.71 -6.94
C SER A 88 -2.11 1.94 -6.07
N GLN A 89 -3.27 1.57 -6.63
CA GLN A 89 -4.25 0.74 -5.92
C GLN A 89 -3.71 -0.66 -5.64
N SER A 90 -3.06 -1.31 -6.61
CA SER A 90 -2.46 -2.63 -6.42
C SER A 90 -1.35 -2.62 -5.36
N LEU A 91 -0.53 -1.56 -5.34
CA LEU A 91 0.51 -1.37 -4.34
C LEU A 91 -0.09 -1.24 -2.93
N LEU A 92 -1.09 -0.38 -2.76
CA LEU A 92 -1.76 -0.22 -1.47
C LEU A 92 -2.44 -1.51 -1.01
N SER A 93 -3.13 -2.22 -1.92
CA SER A 93 -3.79 -3.48 -1.59
C SER A 93 -2.79 -4.55 -1.13
N CYS A 94 -1.66 -4.68 -1.82
CA CYS A 94 -0.62 -5.64 -1.44
C CYS A 94 0.02 -5.29 -0.09
N LEU A 95 0.33 -4.01 0.15
CA LEU A 95 0.90 -3.57 1.43
C LEU A 95 -0.07 -3.79 2.60
N ALA A 96 -1.37 -3.57 2.38
CA ALA A 96 -2.40 -3.83 3.38
C ALA A 96 -2.53 -5.32 3.69
N GLU A 97 -2.40 -6.19 2.67
CA GLU A 97 -2.39 -7.65 2.86
C GLU A 97 -1.17 -8.08 3.69
N LYS A 98 0.04 -7.60 3.34
CA LYS A 98 1.26 -7.85 4.13
C LYS A 98 1.13 -7.38 5.57
N GLY A 99 0.61 -6.18 5.80
CA GLY A 99 0.37 -5.67 7.15
C GLY A 99 -0.64 -6.52 7.93
N SER A 100 -1.68 -7.04 7.26
CA SER A 100 -2.70 -7.86 7.91
C SER A 100 -2.19 -9.19 8.45
N GLU A 101 -1.11 -9.74 7.88
CA GLU A 101 -0.45 -10.98 8.34
C GLU A 101 0.17 -10.84 9.74
N ARG A 102 0.40 -9.60 10.21
CA ARG A 102 1.02 -9.29 11.50
C ARG A 102 0.12 -8.48 12.44
N CYS A 103 -1.17 -8.32 12.10
CA CYS A 103 -2.10 -7.57 12.95
C CYS A 103 -2.34 -8.24 14.31
N GLU A 104 -2.17 -9.56 14.43
CA GLU A 104 -2.29 -10.27 15.71
C GLU A 104 -1.16 -9.87 16.70
N ASP A 105 -0.02 -9.39 16.19
CA ASP A 105 1.09 -8.88 17.01
C ASP A 105 0.83 -7.45 17.53
N TRP A 106 -0.25 -6.79 17.12
CA TRP A 106 -0.59 -5.42 17.52
C TRP A 106 -1.67 -5.34 18.61
N ASP A 107 -2.27 -6.47 18.97
CA ASP A 107 -3.18 -6.58 20.11
C ASP A 107 -2.35 -6.75 21.40
N ASP A 108 -1.76 -5.67 21.90
CA ASP A 108 -1.38 -5.56 23.31
C ASP A 108 -2.67 -5.33 24.15
N GLU A 109 -2.82 -6.04 25.27
CA GLU A 109 -3.97 -6.08 26.21
C GLU A 109 -4.80 -4.78 26.38
#